data_AF-X1R420-F1
#
_entry.id   AF-X1R420-F1
#
_cell.length_a   1.000
_cell.length_b   1.000
_cell.length_c   1.000
_cell.angle_alpha   90.00
_cell.angle_beta   90.00
_cell.angle_gamma   90.00
#
_symmetry.space_group_name_H-M   'P 1'
#
loop_
_entity.id
_entity.type
_entity.pdbx_description
1 polymer ?
#
loop_
_entity_poly.entity_id
_entity_poly.type
_entity_poly.pdbx_seq_one_letter_code
_entity_poly.pdbx_strand_id
1 'polypeptide(L)'
;FLSAMDSFVSEIGGTTSMNEINYKGFYIHAVYGEHIKLALFLSKPASQSLKERLAYFLNHFEEHYHDQILSFKDIGNTAIFDKERIIELVKEILSV
;
A
#
# COMPACT_ATOMS: atom_id res chain seq x y z
N PHE A 1 -13.50 -10.78 -1.21
CA PHE A 1 -12.26 -10.00 -1.15
C PHE A 1 -11.97 -9.36 -2.50
N LEU A 2 -11.78 -10.13 -3.59
CA LEU A 2 -11.62 -9.60 -4.95
C LEU A 2 -12.75 -8.66 -5.39
N SER A 3 -14.01 -9.01 -5.13
CA SER A 3 -15.15 -8.13 -5.40
C SER A 3 -15.16 -6.82 -4.58
N ALA A 4 -14.62 -6.84 -3.37
CA ALA A 4 -14.48 -5.63 -2.55
C ALA A 4 -13.30 -4.76 -3.02
N MET A 5 -12.25 -5.40 -3.53
CA MET A 5 -11.16 -4.72 -4.23
C MET A 5 -11.62 -4.12 -5.55
N ASP A 6 -12.45 -4.81 -6.34
CA ASP A 6 -13.03 -4.25 -7.57
C ASP A 6 -13.93 -3.04 -7.25
N SER A 7 -14.77 -3.12 -6.21
CA SER A 7 -15.55 -1.96 -5.75
C SER A 7 -14.65 -0.82 -5.25
N PHE A 8 -13.62 -1.13 -4.46
CA PHE A 8 -12.65 -0.14 -3.95
C PHE A 8 -11.84 0.53 -5.08
N VAL A 9 -11.36 -0.24 -6.05
CA VAL A 9 -10.64 0.25 -7.23
C VAL A 9 -11.56 1.07 -8.13
N SER A 10 -12.83 0.67 -8.27
CA SER A 10 -13.84 1.43 -9.01
C SER A 10 -14.21 2.74 -8.32
N GLU A 11 -14.21 2.81 -6.98
CA GLU A 11 -14.50 4.03 -6.22
C GLU A 11 -13.33 5.01 -6.17
N ILE A 12 -12.07 4.54 -6.28
CA ILE A 12 -10.87 5.40 -6.23
C ILE A 12 -10.24 5.66 -7.62
N GLY A 13 -10.66 4.95 -8.66
CA GLY A 13 -10.22 5.18 -10.04
C GLY A 13 -10.67 6.54 -10.59
N GLY A 14 -10.02 7.61 -10.15
CA GLY A 14 -10.33 8.98 -10.59
C GLY A 14 -9.58 10.11 -9.86
N THR A 15 -8.94 9.88 -8.72
CA THR A 15 -8.32 10.96 -7.93
C THR A 15 -6.92 10.62 -7.44
N THR A 16 -5.97 11.54 -7.63
CA THR A 16 -4.54 11.44 -7.31
C THR A 16 -4.20 11.70 -5.82
N SER A 17 -5.19 11.74 -4.92
CA SER A 17 -4.98 12.03 -3.50
C SER A 17 -5.48 10.90 -2.59
N MET A 18 -4.85 10.81 -1.40
CA MET A 18 -5.16 9.85 -0.34
C MET A 18 -6.64 9.90 0.04
N ASN A 19 -7.37 8.81 -0.17
CA ASN A 19 -8.80 8.69 0.17
C ASN A 19 -8.96 7.77 1.38
N GLU A 20 -9.72 8.23 2.38
CA GLU A 20 -10.17 7.43 3.52
C GLU A 20 -11.58 6.91 3.22
N ILE A 21 -11.76 5.59 3.13
CA ILE A 21 -13.07 4.96 2.86
C ILE A 21 -13.49 4.17 4.09
N ASN A 22 -14.69 4.47 4.61
CA ASN A 22 -15.33 3.67 5.65
C ASN A 22 -16.16 2.57 4.98
N TYR A 23 -15.65 1.34 4.95
CA TYR A 23 -16.34 0.19 4.35
C TYR A 23 -16.58 -0.89 5.40
N LYS A 24 -17.84 -1.18 5.72
CA LYS A 24 -18.26 -2.27 6.62
C LYS A 24 -17.55 -2.28 7.98
N GLY A 25 -17.32 -1.10 8.58
CA GLY A 25 -16.67 -0.97 9.89
C GLY A 25 -15.14 -0.96 9.85
N PHE A 26 -14.55 -0.92 8.65
CA PHE A 26 -13.11 -0.71 8.46
C PHE A 26 -12.83 0.71 7.96
N TYR A 27 -11.76 1.30 8.49
CA TYR A 27 -11.13 2.51 7.99
C TYR A 27 -10.04 2.09 7.01
N ILE A 28 -10.22 2.41 5.73
CA ILE A 28 -9.27 2.07 4.68
C ILE A 28 -8.47 3.31 4.32
N HIS A 29 -7.14 3.21 4.37
CA HIS A 29 -6.21 4.24 3.94
C HIS A 29 -5.48 3.78 2.69
N ALA A 30 -5.73 4.46 1.57
CA ALA A 30 -5.10 4.18 0.29
C ALA A 30 -4.00 5.19 -0.01
N VAL A 31 -2.79 4.71 -0.33
CA VAL A 31 -1.66 5.52 -0.77
C VAL A 31 -1.26 5.07 -2.17
N TYR A 32 -1.03 6.03 -3.06
CA TYR A 32 -0.76 5.82 -4.48
C TYR A 32 0.66 6.25 -4.82
N GLY A 33 1.46 5.31 -5.30
CA GLY A 33 2.80 5.53 -5.83
C GLY A 33 2.78 5.47 -7.35
N GLU A 34 3.95 5.57 -7.97
CA GLU A 34 4.08 5.56 -9.42
C GLU A 34 3.80 4.17 -10.01
N HIS A 35 4.16 3.11 -9.29
CA HIS A 35 4.07 1.73 -9.76
C HIS A 35 3.27 0.82 -8.81
N ILE A 36 3.09 1.23 -7.56
CA ILE A 36 2.48 0.45 -6.50
C ILE A 36 1.33 1.25 -5.87
N LYS A 37 0.31 0.50 -5.42
CA LYS A 37 -0.76 1.02 -4.57
C LYS A 37 -0.70 0.28 -3.25
N LEU A 38 -0.79 1.03 -2.15
CA LEU A 38 -0.85 0.46 -0.80
C LEU A 38 -2.21 0.77 -0.17
N ALA A 39 -2.81 -0.23 0.46
CA ALA A 39 -4.05 -0.08 1.20
C ALA A 39 -3.88 -0.66 2.61
N LEU A 40 -4.11 0.15 3.63
CA LEU A 40 -4.16 -0.27 5.03
C LEU A 40 -5.60 -0.31 5.51
N PHE A 41 -6.02 -1.46 6.04
CA PHE A 41 -7.35 -1.67 6.60
C PHE A 41 -7.25 -1.74 8.12
N LEU A 42 -7.96 -0.85 8.82
CA LEU A 42 -7.95 -0.80 10.28
C LEU A 42 -9.37 -0.86 10.83
N SER A 43 -9.53 -1.43 12.03
CA SER A 43 -10.80 -1.43 12.76
C SER A 43 -11.10 -0.08 13.44
N LYS A 44 -10.14 0.85 13.42
CA LYS A 44 -10.22 2.20 14.00
C LYS A 44 -9.46 3.19 13.09
N PRO A 45 -9.76 4.50 13.14
CA PRO A 45 -9.03 5.48 12.32
C PRO A 45 -7.52 5.46 12.62
N ALA A 46 -6.69 5.60 11.58
CA ALA A 46 -5.26 5.80 11.76
C ALA A 46 -4.95 7.19 12.36
N SER A 47 -3.89 7.27 13.17
CA SER A 47 -3.31 8.55 13.56
C SER A 47 -2.66 9.23 12.35
N GLN A 48 -2.54 10.56 12.41
CA GLN A 48 -1.85 11.34 11.37
C GLN A 48 -0.41 10.85 11.15
N SER A 49 0.31 10.53 12.24
CA SER A 49 1.67 9.98 12.16
C SER A 49 1.72 8.65 11.40
N LEU A 50 0.74 7.75 11.58
CA LEU A 50 0.69 6.50 10.83
C LEU A 50 0.42 6.77 9.34
N LYS A 51 -0.48 7.70 9.01
CA LYS A 51 -0.76 8.10 7.63
C LYS A 51 0.50 8.62 6.92
N GLU A 52 1.27 9.48 7.58
CA GLU A 52 2.53 10.02 7.05
C GLU A 52 3.59 8.93 6.86
N ARG A 53 3.71 8.00 7.81
CA ARG A 53 4.63 6.86 7.68
C ARG A 53 4.26 5.92 6.54
N LEU A 54 2.97 5.70 6.26
CA LEU A 54 2.53 4.90 5.11
C LEU A 54 2.91 5.57 3.79
N ALA A 55 2.77 6.89 3.68
CA ALA A 55 3.20 7.64 2.51
C ALA A 55 4.72 7.57 2.32
N TYR A 56 5.47 7.78 3.40
CA TYR A 56 6.93 7.64 3.39
C TYR A 56 7.36 6.22 2.98
N PHE A 57 6.72 5.20 3.55
CA PHE A 57 7.02 3.81 3.21
C PHE A 57 6.82 3.52 1.74
N LEU A 58 5.70 3.96 1.15
CA LEU A 58 5.44 3.68 -0.26
C LEU A 58 6.55 4.25 -1.14
N ASN A 59 6.94 5.51 -0.89
CA ASN A 59 8.02 6.14 -1.61
C ASN A 59 9.34 5.39 -1.43
N HIS A 60 9.68 5.03 -0.18
CA HIS A 60 10.90 4.31 0.12
C HIS A 60 10.91 2.89 -0.50
N PHE A 61 9.78 2.21 -0.50
CA PHE A 61 9.62 0.89 -1.10
C PHE A 61 9.79 0.95 -2.62
N GLU A 62 9.16 1.93 -3.28
CA GLU A 62 9.32 2.12 -4.73
C GLU A 62 10.74 2.49 -5.12
N GLU A 63 11.42 3.33 -4.34
CA GLU A 63 12.82 3.69 -4.57
C GLU A 63 13.73 2.48 -4.37
N HIS A 64 13.57 1.75 -3.26
CA HIS A 64 14.46 0.64 -2.90
C HIS A 64 14.28 -0.59 -3.81
N TYR A 65 13.05 -0.86 -4.25
CA TYR A 65 12.73 -2.02 -5.09
C TYR A 65 12.43 -1.64 -6.55
N HIS A 66 12.82 -0.44 -7.01
CA HIS A 66 12.43 0.09 -8.32
C HIS A 66 12.62 -0.94 -9.46
N ASP A 67 13.83 -1.49 -9.58
CA ASP A 67 14.17 -2.44 -10.63
C ASP A 67 13.40 -3.76 -10.50
N GLN A 68 13.19 -4.24 -9.28
CA GLN A 68 12.40 -5.44 -9.00
C GLN A 68 10.93 -5.21 -9.33
N ILE A 69 10.39 -4.02 -9.07
CA ILE A 69 9.00 -3.66 -9.38
C ILE A 69 8.80 -3.61 -10.89
N LEU A 70 9.74 -3.00 -11.62
CA LEU A 70 9.70 -3.00 -13.08
C LEU A 70 9.81 -4.42 -13.64
N SER A 71 10.77 -5.21 -13.15
CA SER A 71 10.89 -6.61 -13.54
C SER A 71 9.62 -7.40 -13.25
N PHE A 72 9.01 -7.23 -12.07
CA PHE A 72 7.75 -7.87 -11.70
C PHE A 72 6.63 -7.56 -12.69
N LYS A 73 6.51 -6.30 -13.13
CA LYS A 73 5.48 -5.89 -14.11
C LYS A 73 5.63 -6.63 -15.43
N ASP A 74 6.86 -6.99 -15.82
CA ASP A 74 7.14 -7.67 -17.07
C ASP A 74 6.97 -9.19 -16.98
N ILE A 75 7.47 -9.82 -15.90
CA ILE A 75 7.55 -11.29 -15.80
C ILE A 75 6.59 -11.92 -14.77
N GLY A 76 5.94 -11.11 -13.92
CA GLY A 76 5.00 -11.58 -12.90
C GLY A 76 5.61 -12.45 -11.80
N ASN A 77 6.94 -12.50 -11.68
CA ASN A 77 7.63 -13.39 -10.76
C ASN A 77 7.89 -12.72 -9.41
N THR A 78 7.16 -13.13 -8.38
CA THR A 78 7.33 -12.58 -7.01
C THR A 78 8.62 -13.02 -6.31
N ALA A 79 9.35 -14.00 -6.84
CA ALA A 79 10.58 -14.51 -6.21
C ALA A 79 11.76 -13.53 -6.29
N ILE A 80 11.65 -12.47 -7.10
CA ILE A 80 12.65 -11.41 -7.22
C ILE A 80 12.67 -10.48 -6.00
N PHE A 81 11.64 -10.56 -5.14
CA PHE A 81 11.56 -9.81 -3.90
C PHE A 81 12.06 -10.64 -2.72
N ASP A 82 12.91 -10.03 -1.89
CA ASP A 82 13.28 -10.58 -0.60
C ASP A 82 12.13 -10.39 0.39
N LYS A 83 11.42 -11.49 0.66
CA LYS A 83 10.26 -11.49 1.56
C LYS A 83 10.62 -11.16 3.00
N GLU A 84 11.78 -11.63 3.48
CA GLU A 84 12.19 -11.40 4.87
C GLU A 84 12.47 -9.91 5.07
N ARG A 85 13.18 -9.30 4.11
CA ARG A 85 13.48 -7.87 4.14
C ARG A 85 12.22 -7.01 4.06
N ILE A 86 11.25 -7.39 3.22
CA ILE A 86 9.96 -6.68 3.14
C ILE A 86 9.20 -6.76 4.47
N ILE A 87 9.21 -7.91 5.13
CA ILE A 87 8.57 -8.08 6.44
C ILE A 87 9.21 -7.16 7.48
N GLU A 88 10.54 -7.00 7.46
CA GLU A 88 11.25 -6.06 8.34
C GLU A 88 10.81 -4.61 8.11
N LEU A 89 10.78 -4.16 6.85
CA LEU A 89 10.32 -2.82 6.51
C LEU A 89 8.89 -2.55 6.96
N VAL A 90 7.98 -3.52 6.75
CA VAL A 90 6.60 -3.42 7.22
C VAL A 90 6.52 -3.34 8.74
N LYS A 91 7.35 -4.13 9.45
CA LYS A 91 7.41 -4.09 10.92
C LYS A 91 7.88 -2.74 11.44
N GLU A 92 8.86 -2.09 10.80
CA GLU A 92 9.35 -0.77 11.22
C GLU A 92 8.26 0.30 11.19
N ILE A 93 7.34 0.23 10.22
CA ILE A 93 6.24 1.20 10.09
C ILE A 93 5.14 0.97 11.12
N LEU A 94 4.93 -0.30 11.49
CA LEU A 94 3.90 -0.75 12.41
C LEU A 94 4.38 -0.77 13.87
N SER A 95 5.69 -0.87 14.11
CA SER A 95 6.24 -0.90 15.46
C SER A 95 6.11 0.46 16.12
N VAL A 96 5.39 0.46 17.24
CA VAL A 96 5.31 1.53 18.25
C VAL A 96 5.93 0.99 19.52
#